data_AF-A0A2U9PDN2-F1
#
_entry.id   AF-A0A2U9PDN2-F1
#
_cell.length_a   1.000
_cell.length_b   1.000
_cell.length_c   1.000
_cell.angle_alpha   90.00
_cell.angle_beta   90.00
_cell.angle_gamma   90.00
#
_symmetry.space_group_name_H-M   'P 1'
#
loop_
_entity.id
_entity.type
_entity.pdbx_description
1 polymer ?
#
loop_
_entity_poly.entity_id
_entity_poly.type
_entity_poly.pdbx_seq_one_letter_code
_entity_poly.pdbx_strand_id
1 'polypeptide(L)'
;MPEMRSGWEAALAEATSSSWTHRVRAGQDLARFAEVPEAAEALLGLLLDTEDTAVTRQTAEALTRVGTVAAVRLIALAIAEADDNQADWLQTGVHDAVVEPGHRQDIAAACRKLARTPEEAVRRGVADLSAWTSG
;
A
#
# COMPACT_ATOMS: atom_id res chain seq x y z
N MET A 1 -13.98 -1.77 -23.14
CA MET A 1 -13.76 -2.45 -21.85
C MET A 1 -14.68 -1.84 -20.78
N PRO A 2 -15.98 -2.19 -20.75
CA PRO A 2 -16.94 -1.64 -19.78
C PRO A 2 -16.82 -2.27 -18.38
N GLU A 3 -16.50 -3.57 -18.31
CA GLU A 3 -16.56 -4.33 -17.04
C GLU A 3 -15.40 -4.03 -16.09
N MET A 4 -14.22 -3.70 -16.63
CA MET A 4 -13.10 -3.24 -15.79
C MET A 4 -13.41 -1.89 -15.15
N ARG A 5 -14.21 -1.04 -15.80
CA ARG A 5 -14.61 0.27 -15.26
C ARG A 5 -15.64 0.14 -14.13
N SER A 6 -16.54 -0.83 -14.19
CA SER A 6 -17.48 -1.07 -13.09
C SER A 6 -16.81 -1.69 -11.85
N GLY A 7 -15.76 -2.51 -12.04
CA GLY A 7 -15.09 -3.21 -10.93
C GLY A 7 -14.32 -2.28 -9.99
N TRP A 8 -13.50 -1.36 -10.54
CA TRP A 8 -12.74 -0.41 -9.72
C TRP A 8 -13.61 0.72 -9.14
N GLU A 9 -14.69 1.15 -9.83
CA GLU A 9 -15.67 2.12 -9.28
C GLU A 9 -16.40 1.56 -8.04
N ALA A 10 -16.76 0.27 -8.05
CA ALA A 10 -17.32 -0.40 -6.89
C ALA A 10 -16.31 -0.46 -5.72
N ALA A 11 -15.05 -0.76 -6.01
CA ALA A 11 -13.99 -0.77 -5.00
C ALA A 11 -13.74 0.61 -4.40
N LEU A 12 -13.83 1.69 -5.19
CA LEU A 12 -13.75 3.07 -4.68
C LEU A 12 -14.89 3.39 -3.70
N ALA A 13 -16.12 2.93 -4.00
CA ALA A 13 -17.25 3.10 -3.08
C ALA A 13 -17.07 2.29 -1.78
N GLU A 14 -16.51 1.08 -1.87
CA GLU A 14 -16.21 0.26 -0.70
C GLU A 14 -15.10 0.86 0.18
N ALA A 15 -14.15 1.62 -0.40
CA ALA A 15 -13.05 2.25 0.33
C ALA A 15 -13.52 3.28 1.38
N THR A 16 -14.68 3.91 1.16
CA THR A 16 -15.28 4.88 2.11
C THR A 16 -16.41 4.28 2.95
N SER A 17 -16.57 2.95 2.94
CA SER A 17 -17.60 2.25 3.69
C SER A 17 -17.37 2.37 5.19
N SER A 18 -18.45 2.42 5.99
CA SER A 18 -18.36 2.28 7.46
C SER A 18 -18.03 0.85 7.91
N SER A 19 -18.06 -0.12 7.00
CA SER A 19 -17.66 -1.50 7.28
C SER A 19 -16.18 -1.69 6.95
N TRP A 20 -15.36 -1.94 7.97
CA TRP A 20 -13.92 -2.22 7.80
C TRP A 20 -13.65 -3.37 6.83
N THR A 21 -14.53 -4.38 6.77
CA THR A 21 -14.39 -5.51 5.84
C THR A 21 -14.54 -5.11 4.38
N HIS A 22 -15.41 -4.13 4.07
CA HIS A 22 -15.53 -3.58 2.72
C HIS A 22 -14.29 -2.75 2.39
N ARG A 23 -13.78 -1.97 3.34
CA ARG A 23 -12.55 -1.20 3.14
C ARG A 23 -11.32 -2.08 2.88
N VAL A 24 -11.21 -3.21 3.58
CA VAL A 24 -10.19 -4.24 3.30
C VAL A 24 -10.34 -4.77 1.88
N ARG A 25 -11.55 -5.15 1.46
CA ARG A 25 -11.80 -5.65 0.10
C ARG A 25 -11.44 -4.60 -0.95
N ALA A 26 -11.83 -3.34 -0.71
CA ALA A 26 -11.45 -2.22 -1.57
C ALA A 26 -9.92 -2.11 -1.70
N GLY A 27 -9.17 -2.17 -0.60
CA GLY A 27 -7.70 -2.15 -0.63
C GLY A 27 -7.11 -3.27 -1.47
N GLN A 28 -7.62 -4.50 -1.33
CA GLN A 28 -7.20 -5.67 -2.10
C GLN A 28 -7.51 -5.53 -3.60
N ASP A 29 -8.69 -5.01 -3.94
CA ASP A 29 -9.12 -4.85 -5.33
C ASP A 29 -8.45 -3.67 -6.03
N LEU A 30 -8.22 -2.57 -5.32
CA LEU A 30 -7.58 -1.36 -5.84
C LEU A 30 -6.07 -1.50 -5.98
N ALA A 31 -5.41 -2.37 -5.19
CA ALA A 31 -3.94 -2.46 -5.15
C ALA A 31 -3.28 -2.64 -6.53
N ARG A 32 -3.93 -3.39 -7.44
CA ARG A 32 -3.43 -3.61 -8.82
C ARG A 32 -3.52 -2.39 -9.74
N PHE A 33 -4.16 -1.32 -9.28
CA PHE A 33 -4.39 -0.06 -9.98
C PHE A 33 -3.68 1.11 -9.28
N ALA A 34 -2.64 0.86 -8.48
CA ALA A 34 -1.94 1.89 -7.69
C ALA A 34 -1.35 3.05 -8.52
N GLU A 35 -1.20 2.90 -9.84
CA GLU A 35 -0.78 3.95 -10.77
C GLU A 35 -1.92 4.88 -11.21
N VAL A 36 -3.17 4.48 -10.99
CA VAL A 36 -4.36 5.29 -11.32
C VAL A 36 -4.58 6.30 -10.19
N PRO A 37 -4.62 7.63 -10.47
CA PRO A 37 -4.66 8.65 -9.44
C PRO A 37 -5.77 8.49 -8.40
N GLU A 38 -6.99 8.16 -8.84
CA GLU A 38 -8.14 8.01 -7.94
C GLU A 38 -8.02 6.76 -7.06
N ALA A 39 -7.46 5.67 -7.59
CA ALA A 39 -7.17 4.48 -6.80
C ALA A 39 -6.02 4.74 -5.82
N ALA A 40 -5.00 5.49 -6.23
CA ALA A 40 -3.86 5.86 -5.40
C ALA A 40 -4.28 6.71 -4.19
N GLU A 41 -5.18 7.68 -4.38
CA GLU A 41 -5.75 8.48 -3.31
C GLU A 41 -6.55 7.61 -2.31
N ALA A 42 -7.43 6.75 -2.82
CA ALA A 42 -8.20 5.83 -1.97
C ALA A 42 -7.29 4.87 -1.20
N LEU A 43 -6.29 4.29 -1.85
CA LEU A 43 -5.32 3.38 -1.23
C LEU A 43 -4.49 4.06 -0.15
N LEU A 44 -4.10 5.33 -0.33
CA LEU A 44 -3.38 6.09 0.70
C LEU A 44 -4.26 6.29 1.94
N GLY A 45 -5.54 6.62 1.74
CA GLY A 45 -6.51 6.71 2.84
C GLY A 45 -6.70 5.38 3.58
N LEU A 46 -6.74 4.25 2.87
CA LEU A 46 -6.85 2.92 3.47
C LEU A 46 -5.57 2.47 4.20
N LEU A 47 -4.39 2.86 3.72
CA LEU A 47 -3.11 2.63 4.42
C LEU A 47 -3.07 3.40 5.74
N LEU A 48 -3.70 4.57 5.80
CA LEU A 48 -3.76 5.45 6.97
C LEU A 48 -5.12 5.38 7.67
N ASP A 49 -5.84 4.26 7.56
CA ASP A 49 -7.16 4.09 8.18
C ASP A 49 -7.05 4.27 9.71
N THR A 50 -7.77 5.26 10.24
CA THR A 50 -7.74 5.60 11.67
C THR A 50 -8.78 4.83 12.48
N GLU A 51 -9.73 4.16 11.82
CA GLU A 51 -10.83 3.47 12.47
C GLU A 51 -10.52 2.00 12.74
N ASP A 52 -9.82 1.33 11.83
CA ASP A 52 -9.52 -0.11 11.94
C ASP A 52 -8.16 -0.48 11.35
N THR A 53 -7.25 -0.95 12.22
CA THR A 53 -5.88 -1.30 11.85
C THR A 53 -5.77 -2.53 10.95
N ALA A 54 -6.81 -3.37 10.86
CA ALA A 54 -6.86 -4.47 9.91
C ALA A 54 -6.93 -3.96 8.46
N VAL A 55 -7.47 -2.75 8.23
CA VAL A 55 -7.50 -2.10 6.92
C VAL A 55 -6.09 -1.68 6.51
N THR A 56 -5.36 -1.00 7.39
CA THR A 56 -3.95 -0.62 7.19
C THR A 56 -3.08 -1.84 6.84
N ARG A 57 -3.13 -2.87 7.68
CA ARG A 57 -2.33 -4.10 7.51
C ARG A 57 -2.62 -4.78 6.17
N GLN A 58 -3.88 -5.06 5.86
CA GLN A 58 -4.24 -5.84 4.67
C GLN A 58 -4.08 -5.05 3.37
N THR A 59 -4.21 -3.72 3.42
CA THR A 59 -3.90 -2.87 2.26
C THR A 59 -2.41 -2.84 1.99
N ALA A 60 -1.57 -2.71 3.04
CA ALA A 60 -0.12 -2.79 2.91
C ALA A 60 0.33 -4.16 2.38
N GLU A 61 -0.26 -5.25 2.86
CA GLU A 61 0.00 -6.60 2.35
C GLU A 61 -0.34 -6.70 0.86
N ALA A 62 -1.53 -6.25 0.45
CA ALA A 62 -1.96 -6.30 -0.95
C ALA A 62 -1.04 -5.51 -1.89
N LEU A 63 -0.67 -4.28 -1.51
CA LEU A 63 0.28 -3.46 -2.27
C LEU A 63 1.68 -4.09 -2.32
N THR A 64 2.09 -4.74 -1.23
CA THR A 64 3.38 -5.43 -1.18
C THR A 64 3.42 -6.62 -2.14
N ARG A 65 2.33 -7.40 -2.21
CA ARG A 65 2.18 -8.49 -3.17
C ARG A 65 2.19 -8.00 -4.62
N VAL A 66 1.63 -6.82 -4.89
CA VAL A 66 1.68 -6.18 -6.22
C VAL A 66 3.10 -5.74 -6.60
N GLY A 67 3.87 -5.19 -5.66
CA GLY A 67 5.32 -4.96 -5.83
C GLY A 67 5.73 -3.95 -6.90
N THR A 68 4.78 -3.27 -7.55
CA THR A 68 5.07 -2.26 -8.58
C THR A 68 5.66 -0.99 -7.96
N VAL A 69 6.35 -0.18 -8.77
CA VAL A 69 6.90 1.11 -8.30
C VAL A 69 5.81 2.03 -7.76
N ALA A 70 4.60 2.02 -8.36
CA ALA A 70 3.48 2.81 -7.87
C ALA A 70 2.99 2.32 -6.50
N ALA A 71 2.81 1.01 -6.34
CA ALA A 71 2.39 0.41 -5.07
C ALA A 71 3.41 0.69 -3.95
N VAL A 72 4.70 0.51 -4.23
CA VAL A 72 5.78 0.79 -3.25
C VAL A 72 5.88 2.28 -2.92
N ARG A 73 5.62 3.18 -3.88
CA ARG A 73 5.55 4.61 -3.62
C ARG A 73 4.43 4.94 -2.63
N LEU A 74 3.26 4.31 -2.73
CA LEU A 74 2.15 4.52 -1.80
C LEU A 74 2.47 4.01 -0.39
N ILE A 75 3.06 2.82 -0.27
CA ILE A 75 3.53 2.29 1.02
C ILE A 75 4.53 3.27 1.64
N ALA A 76 5.50 3.77 0.86
CA ALA A 76 6.50 4.71 1.35
C ALA A 76 5.90 6.06 1.79
N LEU A 77 4.91 6.58 1.08
CA LEU A 77 4.19 7.78 1.51
C LEU A 77 3.46 7.55 2.83
N ALA A 78 2.73 6.43 2.94
CA ALA A 78 2.03 6.08 4.18
C ALA A 78 3.00 5.94 5.36
N ILE A 79 4.16 5.29 5.18
CA ILE A 79 5.19 5.20 6.22
C ILE A 79 5.67 6.58 6.69
N ALA A 80 5.83 7.53 5.77
CA ALA A 80 6.29 8.87 6.11
C ALA A 80 5.23 9.72 6.85
N GLU A 81 3.95 9.37 6.73
CA GLU A 81 2.82 10.09 7.33
C GLU A 81 2.23 9.40 8.56
N ALA A 82 2.46 8.10 8.71
CA ALA A 82 1.89 7.27 9.75
C ALA A 82 2.31 7.71 11.16
N ASP A 83 1.38 7.59 12.11
CA ASP A 83 1.73 7.56 13.53
C ASP A 83 2.37 6.21 13.91
N ASP A 84 2.91 6.12 15.13
CA ASP A 84 3.61 4.92 15.62
C ASP A 84 2.73 3.65 15.55
N ASN A 85 1.44 3.77 15.84
CA ASN A 85 0.52 2.63 15.79
C ASN A 85 0.25 2.20 14.35
N GLN A 86 0.03 3.15 13.44
CA GLN A 86 -0.15 2.86 12.01
C GLN A 86 1.13 2.26 11.41
N ALA A 87 2.31 2.75 11.79
CA ALA A 87 3.60 2.25 11.32
C ALA A 87 3.80 0.76 11.68
N ASP A 88 3.42 0.33 12.89
CA ASP A 88 3.48 -1.07 13.31
C ASP A 88 2.62 -1.98 12.43
N TRP A 89 1.41 -1.54 12.05
CA TRP A 89 0.50 -2.31 11.20
C TRP A 89 0.90 -2.30 9.73
N LEU A 90 1.45 -1.19 9.23
CA LEU A 90 2.08 -1.12 7.91
C LEU A 90 3.24 -2.12 7.82
N GLN A 91 4.13 -2.11 8.82
CA GLN A 91 5.26 -3.03 8.90
C GLN A 91 4.79 -4.49 8.93
N THR A 92 3.78 -4.80 9.74
CA THR A 92 3.20 -6.14 9.82
C THR A 92 2.67 -6.61 8.45
N GLY A 93 1.89 -5.78 7.76
CA GLY A 93 1.37 -6.12 6.43
C GLY A 93 2.44 -6.34 5.37
N VAL A 94 3.51 -5.53 5.40
CA VAL A 94 4.68 -5.76 4.53
C VAL A 94 5.32 -7.11 4.82
N HIS A 95 5.56 -7.44 6.10
CA HIS A 95 6.17 -8.72 6.51
C HIS A 95 5.34 -9.92 6.09
N ASP A 96 4.02 -9.86 6.25
CA ASP A 96 3.10 -10.93 5.85
C ASP A 96 3.23 -11.30 4.36
N ALA A 97 3.51 -10.32 3.50
CA ALA A 97 3.67 -10.54 2.06
C ALA A 97 5.10 -10.98 1.68
N VAL A 98 6.15 -10.47 2.34
CA VAL A 98 7.55 -10.79 1.96
C VAL A 98 8.08 -12.11 2.53
N VAL A 99 7.21 -12.92 3.13
CA VAL A 99 7.51 -14.34 3.47
C VAL A 99 7.80 -15.12 2.18
N GLU A 100 7.13 -14.76 1.08
CA GLU A 100 7.44 -15.28 -0.25
C GLU A 100 8.63 -14.51 -0.86
N PRO A 101 9.73 -15.19 -1.26
CA PRO A 101 10.94 -14.51 -1.72
C PRO A 101 10.74 -13.59 -2.95
N GLY A 102 9.77 -13.90 -3.81
CA GLY A 102 9.48 -13.09 -5.01
C GLY A 102 9.05 -11.67 -4.66
N HIS A 103 8.07 -11.52 -3.75
CA HIS A 103 7.58 -10.22 -3.31
C HIS A 103 8.68 -9.37 -2.68
N ARG A 104 9.58 -9.98 -1.90
CA ARG A 104 10.74 -9.29 -1.33
C ARG A 104 11.66 -8.70 -2.40
N GLN A 105 11.92 -9.45 -3.47
CA GLN A 105 12.78 -9.01 -4.57
C GLN A 105 12.14 -7.85 -5.34
N ASP A 106 10.83 -7.91 -5.57
CA ASP A 106 10.06 -6.86 -6.24
C ASP A 106 10.09 -5.56 -5.44
N ILE A 107 9.84 -5.61 -4.13
CA ILE A 107 9.97 -4.46 -3.23
C ILE A 107 11.38 -3.88 -3.27
N ALA A 108 12.40 -4.72 -3.11
CA ALA A 108 13.78 -4.24 -3.14
C ALA A 108 14.14 -3.56 -4.48
N ALA A 109 13.62 -4.07 -5.60
CA ALA A 109 13.80 -3.46 -6.91
C ALA A 109 13.10 -2.10 -7.04
N ALA A 110 11.87 -1.99 -6.54
CA ALA A 110 11.12 -0.73 -6.52
C ALA A 110 11.77 0.31 -5.58
N CYS A 111 12.18 -0.08 -4.38
CA CYS A 111 12.89 0.77 -3.43
C CYS A 111 14.16 1.38 -4.04
N ARG A 112 14.97 0.57 -4.75
CA ARG A 112 16.18 1.09 -5.44
C ARG A 112 15.87 2.17 -6.49
N LYS A 113 14.72 2.09 -7.16
CA LYS A 113 14.28 3.11 -8.13
C LYS A 113 13.83 4.37 -7.39
N LEU A 114 13.01 4.21 -6.35
CA LEU A 114 12.41 5.32 -5.61
C LEU A 114 13.41 6.05 -4.70
N ALA A 115 14.50 5.41 -4.26
CA ALA A 115 15.55 6.06 -3.47
C ALA A 115 16.18 7.30 -4.15
N ARG A 116 15.98 7.45 -5.47
CA ARG A 116 16.48 8.58 -6.28
C ARG A 116 15.40 9.61 -6.63
N THR A 117 14.16 9.42 -6.18
CA THR A 117 13.06 10.37 -6.45
C THR A 117 13.35 11.72 -5.80
N PRO A 118 12.95 12.88 -6.39
CA PRO A 118 13.07 14.19 -5.74
C PRO A 118 12.15 14.37 -4.52
N GLU A 119 11.11 13.54 -4.37
CA GLU A 119 10.14 13.60 -3.27
C GLU A 119 10.76 13.10 -1.94
N GLU A 120 11.04 14.00 -0.98
CA GLU A 120 11.69 13.64 0.30
C GLU A 120 10.85 12.66 1.13
N ALA A 121 9.53 12.85 1.20
CA ALA A 121 8.64 11.95 1.94
C ALA A 121 8.74 10.50 1.42
N VAL A 122 8.68 10.34 0.09
CA VAL A 122 8.86 9.03 -0.55
C VAL A 122 10.26 8.46 -0.27
N ARG A 123 11.32 9.28 -0.37
CA ARG A 123 12.68 8.80 -0.06
C ARG A 123 12.81 8.31 1.39
N ARG A 124 12.21 9.04 2.34
CA ARG A 124 12.23 8.69 3.76
C ARG A 124 11.54 7.35 3.99
N GLY A 125 10.30 7.20 3.56
CA GLY A 125 9.56 5.96 3.74
C GLY A 125 10.16 4.78 2.98
N VAL A 126 10.81 5.00 1.83
CA VAL A 126 11.59 3.96 1.13
C VAL A 126 12.79 3.48 1.95
N ALA A 127 13.46 4.37 2.68
CA ALA A 127 14.58 3.97 3.53
C ALA A 127 14.09 3.03 4.65
N ASP A 128 12.97 3.38 5.28
CA ASP A 128 12.36 2.58 6.35
C ASP A 128 11.83 1.24 5.82
N LEU A 129 11.12 1.25 4.68
CA LEU A 129 10.64 0.04 4.00
C LEU A 129 11.79 -0.89 3.57
N SER A 130 12.91 -0.31 3.13
CA SER A 130 14.10 -1.10 2.80
C SER A 130 14.68 -1.76 4.05
N ALA A 131 14.67 -1.07 5.21
CA ALA A 131 15.12 -1.64 6.48
C ALA A 131 14.21 -2.79 6.93
N TRP A 132 12.88 -2.64 6.78
CA TRP A 132 11.92 -3.69 7.11
C TRP A 132 12.15 -4.98 6.30
N THR A 133 12.52 -4.87 5.03
CA THR A 133 12.65 -6.01 4.12
C THR A 133 14.06 -6.60 4.00
N SER A 134 15.04 -6.06 4.73
CA SER A 134 16.46 -6.49 4.68
C SER A 134 16.82 -7.63 5.65
N GLY A 135 15.89 -8.07 6.50
CA GLY A 135 16.10 -9.12 7.51
C GLY A 135 15.99 -10.55 7.00
#